data_AF-A0A7C2XNX8-F1
#
_entry.id   AF-A0A7C2XNX8-F1
#
_cell.length_a   1.000
_cell.length_b   1.000
_cell.length_c   1.000
_cell.angle_alpha   90.00
_cell.angle_beta   90.00
_cell.angle_gamma   90.00
#
_symmetry.space_group_name_H-M   'P 1'
#
loop_
_entity.id
_entity.type
_entity.pdbx_description
1 polymer ?
#
loop_
_entity_poly.entity_id
_entity_poly.type
_entity_poly.pdbx_seq_one_letter_code
_entity_poly.pdbx_strand_id
1 'polypeptide(L)' 'MQFADPRTDFAFKKIFGNDQAKEVLISFLNAVLGLEGSHA' A
#
# COMPACT_ATOMS: atom_id res chain seq x y z
N MET A 1 -6.99 19.30 10.57
CA MET A 1 -5.99 18.30 10.14
C MET A 1 -6.29 17.97 8.68
N GLN A 2 -5.35 18.17 7.75
CA GLN A 2 -5.52 17.68 6.38
C GLN A 2 -4.92 16.29 6.30
N PHE A 3 -5.76 15.30 5.97
CA PHE A 3 -5.29 13.94 5.68
C PHE A 3 -4.74 13.92 4.26
N ALA A 4 -3.61 13.24 4.06
CA ALA A 4 -3.08 13.03 2.72
C ALA A 4 -3.97 12.01 2.00
N ASP A 5 -4.49 12.37 0.82
CA ASP A 5 -5.25 11.44 0.00
C ASP A 5 -4.30 10.42 -0.64
N PRO A 6 -4.36 9.13 -0.25
CA PRO A 6 -3.44 8.10 -0.75
C PRO A 6 -3.60 7.83 -2.25
N ARG A 7 -4.67 8.34 -2.89
CA ARG A 7 -4.85 8.26 -4.36
C ARG A 7 -3.90 9.20 -5.12
N THR A 8 -3.27 10.15 -4.43
CA THR A 8 -2.24 11.00 -5.03
C THR A 8 -0.88 10.32 -4.98
N ASP A 9 -0.11 10.40 -6.06
CA ASP A 9 1.23 9.78 -6.17
C ASP A 9 2.16 10.20 -5.03
N PHE A 10 2.13 11.48 -4.64
CA PHE A 10 2.93 12.00 -3.54
C PHE A 10 2.59 11.35 -2.19
N ALA A 11 1.30 11.26 -1.86
CA ALA A 11 0.88 10.64 -0.61
C ALA A 11 1.14 9.13 -0.60
N PHE A 12 0.90 8.46 -1.73
CA PHE A 12 1.17 7.03 -1.87
C PHE A 12 2.64 6.73 -1.62
N LYS A 13 3.56 7.48 -2.26
CA LYS A 13 5.01 7.36 -2.02
C LYS A 13 5.41 7.68 -0.58
N LYS A 14 4.74 8.64 0.06
CA LYS A 14 5.03 8.97 1.46
C LYS A 14 4.64 7.84 2.42
N ILE A 15 3.57 7.10 2.11
CA ILE A 15 3.07 5.98 2.92
C ILE A 15 3.88 4.70 2.64
N PHE A 16 4.10 4.38 1.36
CA PHE A 16 4.62 3.07 0.92
C PHE A 16 6.02 3.11 0.30
N GLY A 17 6.58 4.28 0.02
CA GLY A 17 7.85 4.45 -0.71
C GLY A 17 9.11 4.31 0.14
N ASN A 18 9.04 3.62 1.28
CA ASN A 18 10.20 3.30 2.10
C ASN A 18 10.28 1.79 2.37
N ASP A 19 11.48 1.29 2.64
CA ASP A 19 11.74 -0.16 2.79
C ASP A 19 10.97 -0.79 3.97
N GLN A 20 10.67 -0.02 5.01
CA GLN A 20 9.92 -0.51 6.17
C GLN A 20 8.44 -0.76 5.84
N ALA A 21 7.91 -0.10 4.82
CA ALA A 21 6.53 -0.24 4.39
C ALA A 21 6.31 -1.41 3.42
N LYS A 22 7.36 -2.16 3.05
CA LYS A 22 7.32 -3.21 2.04
C LYS A 22 6.24 -4.28 2.31
N GLU A 23 6.21 -4.84 3.52
CA GLU A 23 5.23 -5.89 3.88
C GLU A 23 3.80 -5.36 3.87
N VAL A 24 3.60 -4.12 4.35
CA VAL A 24 2.28 -3.47 4.36
C VAL A 24 1.82 -3.12 2.94
N LEU A 25 2.73 -2.69 2.05
CA LEU A 25 2.42 -2.45 0.64
C LEU A 25 2.01 -3.75 -0.05
N ILE A 26 2.74 -4.84 0.18
CA ILE A 26 2.41 -6.16 -0.39
C ILE A 26 1.02 -6.62 0.08
N SER A 27 0.75 -6.54 1.39
CA SER A 27 -0.57 -6.89 1.93
C SER A 27 -1.69 -6.01 1.35
N PHE A 28 -1.48 -4.69 1.25
CA PHE A 28 -2.45 -3.78 0.63
C PHE A 28 -2.75 -4.14 -0.82
N LEU A 29 -1.71 -4.40 -1.63
CA LEU A 29 -1.87 -4.80 -3.02
C LEU A 29 -2.59 -6.15 -3.13
N ASN A 30 -2.25 -7.12 -2.27
CA ASN A 30 -2.91 -8.41 -2.26
C ASN A 30 -4.41 -8.28 -1.94
N ALA A 31 -4.78 -7.44 -0.97
CA ALA A 31 -6.18 -7.16 -0.64
C ALA A 31 -6.94 -6.50 -1.81
N VAL A 32 -6.35 -5.47 -2.41
CA VAL A 32 -6.98 -4.72 -3.52
C VAL A 32 -7.13 -5.58 -4.78
N LEU A 33 -6.15 -6.45 -5.05
CA LEU A 33 -6.13 -7.33 -6.22
C LEU A 33 -6.88 -8.65 -5.99
N GLY A 34 -7.39 -8.91 -4.77
CA GLY A 34 -8.05 -10.18 -4.44
C GLY A 34 -7.11 -11.39 -4.43
N LEU A 35 -5.82 -11.16 -4.14
CA LEU A 35 -4.79 -12.20 -4.05
C LEU A 35 -4.65 -12.78 -2.64
N GLU A 36 -5.42 -12.30 -1.65
CA GLU A 36 -5.40 -12.89 -0.31
C GLU A 36 -5.86 -14.36 -0.35
N GLY A 37 -5.00 -15.26 0.13
CA GLY A 37 -5.22 -16.71 0.06
C GLY A 37 -4.67 -17.39 -1.20
N SER A 38 -4.18 -16.63 -2.19
CA SER A 38 -3.45 -17.17 -3.36
C SER A 38 -1.95 -17.28 -3.08
N HIS A 39 -1.59 -17.96 -2.00
CA HIS A 39 -0.24 -18.50 -1.82
C HIS A 39 -0.30 -19.97 -2.24
N ALA A 40 -0.22 -20.21 -3.56
CA ALA A 40 0.07 -21.53 -4.11
C ALA A 40 1.60 -21.74 -4.16
#